data_AF-A0A851T824-F1
#
_entry.id   AF-A0A851T824-F1
#
_cell.length_a   1.000
_cell.length_b   1.000
_cell.length_c   1.000
_cell.angle_alpha   90.00
_cell.angle_beta   90.00
_cell.angle_gamma   90.00
#
_symmetry.space_group_name_H-M   'P 1'
#
loop_
_entity.id
_entity.type
_entity.pdbx_description
1 polymer ?
#
loop_
_entity_poly.entity_id
_entity_poly.type
_entity_poly.pdbx_seq_one_letter_code
_entity_poly.pdbx_strand_id
1 'polypeptide(L)' 'REEEHPSVPYHYFEKGRLDECRTYLAHERAPRAGHRFITEKAVFSRWARKKNIIFTHPSWAGG' A
#
# COMPACT_ATOMS: atom_id res chain seq x y z
N ARG A 1 -12.86 3.14 -15.90
CA ARG A 1 -13.54 2.43 -14.80
C ARG A 1 -12.40 1.96 -13.91
N GLU A 2 -12.11 2.66 -12.81
CA GLU A 2 -11.17 2.14 -11.81
C GLU A 2 -11.65 0.73 -11.46
N GLU A 3 -10.78 -0.26 -11.61
CA GLU A 3 -11.07 -1.59 -11.07
C GLU A 3 -11.36 -1.41 -9.58
N GLU A 4 -12.44 -2.00 -9.08
CA GLU A 4 -12.73 -2.02 -7.65
C GLU A 4 -11.57 -2.75 -6.97
N HIS A 5 -10.59 -1.99 -6.49
CA HIS A 5 -9.48 -2.53 -5.74
C HIS A 5 -10.04 -3.22 -4.51
N PRO A 6 -9.80 -4.54 -4.33
CA PRO A 6 -10.32 -5.25 -3.18
C PRO A 6 -9.77 -4.61 -1.91
N SER A 7 -10.63 -4.45 -0.90
CA SER A 7 -10.20 -4.00 0.42
C SER A 7 -9.29 -5.06 1.02
N VAL A 8 -8.08 -4.66 1.38
CA VAL A 8 -7.06 -5.53 1.96
C VAL A 8 -6.62 -4.99 3.32
N PRO A 9 -6.24 -5.86 4.26
CA PRO A 9 -5.80 -5.42 5.58
C PRO A 9 -4.52 -4.59 5.48
N TYR A 10 -4.45 -3.50 6.23
CA TYR A 10 -3.26 -2.64 6.35
C TYR A 10 -2.07 -3.40 6.95
N HIS A 11 -2.33 -4.32 7.88
CA HIS A 11 -1.32 -5.17 8.50
C HIS A 11 -1.70 -6.66 8.38
N TYR A 12 -0.74 -7.51 8.04
CA TYR A 12 -0.96 -8.94 7.83
C TYR A 12 -1.28 -9.75 9.09
N PHE A 13 -0.88 -9.26 10.26
CA PHE A 13 -1.11 -9.92 11.55
C PHE A 13 -2.39 -9.41 12.24
N GLU A 14 -2.94 -8.28 11.79
CA GLU A 14 -4.18 -7.74 12.34
C GLU A 14 -5.38 -8.32 11.59
N LYS A 15 -6.44 -8.69 12.32
CA LYS A 15 -7.67 -9.26 11.75
C LYS A 15 -8.51 -8.20 11.00
N GLY A 16 -7.98 -7.60 9.94
CA GLY A 16 -8.71 -6.73 9.02
C GLY A 16 -9.29 -5.45 9.63
N ARG A 17 -8.70 -4.94 10.72
CA ARG A 17 -9.22 -3.75 11.42
C ARG A 17 -9.12 -2.48 10.59
N LEU A 18 -8.10 -2.39 9.73
CA LEU A 18 -7.79 -1.21 8.94
C LEU A 18 -7.65 -1.62 7.47
N ASP A 19 -8.27 -0.83 6.60
CA ASP A 19 -8.11 -0.95 5.15
C ASP A 19 -6.81 -0.26 4.72
N GLU A 20 -6.00 -0.96 3.91
CA GLU A 20 -4.69 -0.46 3.47
C GLU A 20 -4.82 0.85 2.71
N CYS A 21 -5.70 0.90 1.70
CA CYS A 21 -5.83 2.06 0.82
C CYS A 21 -6.30 3.31 1.58
N ARG A 22 -7.31 3.17 2.44
CA ARG A 22 -7.79 4.26 3.30
C ARG A 22 -6.69 4.77 4.24
N THR A 23 -5.94 3.86 4.84
CA THR A 23 -4.84 4.22 5.75
C THR A 23 -3.74 4.97 5.01
N TYR A 24 -3.32 4.46 3.84
CA TYR A 24 -2.33 5.15 3.01
C TYR A 24 -2.78 6.53 2.57
N LEU A 25 -4.03 6.68 2.11
CA LEU A 25 -4.55 7.98 1.70
C LEU A 25 -4.64 8.97 2.87
N ALA A 26 -5.03 8.52 4.06
CA ALA A 26 -5.10 9.36 5.24
C ALA A 26 -3.71 9.89 5.63
N HIS A 27 -2.69 9.02 5.65
CA HIS A 27 -1.31 9.42 5.95
C HIS A 27 -0.71 10.28 4.83
N GLU A 28 -0.96 9.95 3.56
CA GLU A 28 -0.45 10.71 2.41
C GLU A 28 -1.01 12.13 2.39
N ARG A 29 -2.26 12.35 2.86
CA ARG A 29 -2.89 13.68 2.90
C ARG A 29 -2.65 14.42 4.21
N ALA A 30 -2.08 13.77 5.22
CA ALA A 30 -1.84 14.41 6.50
C ALA A 30 -0.87 15.59 6.33
N PRO A 31 -1.18 16.76 6.93
CA PRO A 31 -0.34 17.95 6.82
C PRO A 31 0.96 17.83 7.61
N ARG A 32 0.98 17.03 8.70
CA ARG A 32 2.15 16.77 9.55
C ARG A 32 2.11 15.32 10.05
N ALA A 33 3.28 14.76 10.35
CA ALA A 33 3.49 13.44 10.96
C ALA A 33 2.92 12.22 10.21
N GLY A 34 2.29 12.39 9.04
CA GLY A 34 1.91 11.30 8.15
C GLY A 34 3.07 10.80 7.31
N HIS A 35 3.04 9.51 6.98
CA HIS A 35 3.93 8.92 6.01
C HIS A 35 3.44 9.20 4.59
N ARG A 36 4.37 9.27 3.64
CA ARG A 36 4.06 9.47 2.23
C ARG A 36 4.08 8.13 1.50
N PHE A 37 3.25 7.19 1.94
CA PHE A 37 3.22 5.81 1.44
C PHE A 37 3.06 5.69 -0.08
N ILE A 38 2.21 6.52 -0.70
CA ILE A 38 1.99 6.52 -2.15
C ILE A 38 3.23 7.05 -2.87
N THR A 39 3.81 8.14 -2.33
CA THR A 39 5.04 8.72 -2.87
C THR A 39 6.22 7.74 -2.75
N GLU A 40 6.38 7.07 -1.60
CA GLU A 40 7.41 6.06 -1.35
C GLU A 40 7.29 4.88 -2.33
N LYS A 41 6.08 4.35 -2.54
CA LYS A 41 5.83 3.30 -3.55
C LYS A 41 6.21 3.75 -4.97
N ALA A 42 5.96 5.01 -5.32
CA ALA A 42 6.37 5.56 -6.61
C ALA A 42 7.90 5.68 -6.77
N VAL A 43 8.62 5.99 -5.68
CA VAL A 43 10.09 5.98 -5.67
C VAL A 43 10.63 4.56 -5.83
N PHE A 44 10.08 3.60 -5.06
CA PHE A 44 10.51 2.20 -5.10
C PHE A 44 10.24 1.55 -6.46
N SER A 45 9.11 1.85 -7.11
CA SER A 45 8.82 1.34 -8.47
C SER A 45 9.81 1.86 -9.51
N ARG A 46 10.25 3.13 -9.40
CA ARG A 46 11.30 3.69 -10.26
C ARG A 46 12.65 3.02 -10.04
N TRP A 47 12.99 2.66 -8.80
CA TRP A 47 14.22 1.95 -8.50
C TRP A 47 14.19 0.52 -9.01
N ALA A 48 13.06 -0.19 -8.89
CA ALA A 48 12.91 -1.56 -9.39
C ALA A 48 13.13 -1.68 -10.91
N ARG A 49 12.84 -0.62 -11.67
CA ARG A 49 13.18 -0.57 -13.10
C ARG A 49 14.67 -0.53 -13.40
N LYS A 50 15.50 -0.09 -12.44
CA LYS A 50 16.95 0.11 -12.60
C LYS A 50 17.79 -0.90 -11.81
N LYS A 51 17.20 -1.46 -10.77
CA LYS A 51 17.81 -2.38 -9.81
C LYS A 51 16.85 -3.55 -9.74
N ASN A 52 17.34 -4.76 -10.02
CA ASN A 52 16.55 -5.99 -10.09
C ASN A 52 15.84 -6.31 -8.75
N ILE A 53 14.82 -5.53 -8.40
CA ILE A 53 14.07 -5.56 -7.14
C ILE A 53 12.70 -6.14 -7.48
N ILE A 54 12.34 -7.20 -6.78
CA ILE A 54 11.06 -7.87 -6.91
C ILE A 54 10.26 -7.59 -5.64
N PHE A 55 9.08 -7.00 -5.79
CA PHE A 55 8.16 -6.78 -4.67
C PHE A 55 7.23 -7.98 -4.54
N THR A 56 7.42 -8.77 -3.49
CA THR A 56 6.48 -9.84 -3.13
C THR A 56 5.34 -9.25 -2.32
N HIS A 57 4.13 -9.70 -2.62
CA HIS A 57 2.94 -9.35 -1.85
C HIS A 57 2.05 -10.58 -1.71
N PRO A 58 1.30 -10.70 -0.60
CA PRO A 58 0.30 -11.75 -0.49
C PRO A 58 -0.79 -11.54 -1.54
N SER A 59 -1.40 -12.63 -2.00
CA SER A 59 -2.56 -12.57 -2.91
C SER A 59 -3.87 -12.24 -2.19
N TRP A 60 -3.84 -12.09 -0.84
CA TRP A 60 -5.03 -11.99 0.02
C TRP A 60 -6.19 -12.85 -0.51
N ALA A 61 -5.89 -14.11 -0.88
CA ALA A 61 -6.92 -15.05 -1.28
C ALA A 61 -7.86 -15.23 -0.08
N GLY A 62 -9.16 -15.09 -0.32
CA GLY A 62 -10.19 -14.87 0.70
C GLY A 62 -9.99 -15.68 1.99
N GLY A 63 -10.15 -14.99 3.12
CA GLY A 63 -10.34 -15.65 4.42
C GLY A 63 -11.66 -16.42 4.48
#